data_AF-A0A838QQT4-F1
#
_entry.id   AF-A0A838QQT4-F1
#
_cell.length_a   1.000
_cell.length_b   1.000
_cell.length_c   1.000
_cell.angle_alpha   90.00
_cell.angle_beta   90.00
_cell.angle_gamma   90.00
#
_symmetry.space_group_name_H-M   'P 1'
#
loop_
_entity.id
_entity.type
_entity.pdbx_description
1 polymer ?
#
loop_
_entity_poly.entity_id
_entity_poly.type
_entity_poly.pdbx_seq_one_letter_code
_entity_poly.pdbx_strand_id
1 'polypeptide(L)'
;MRTIWPIERPANGTLAFGKTTQAEIMERYGKPVVDPTFDFDGTTKVCKYPLKKHDASQGPHTGEAWAQNGQLFLFENEILVGEVYYSSWEADDTDFDELKSAEIIKGQTARDQVLAMLGPSSGRKLCPGDDPENPTGLEYLYVSRRRQSAVSGHDFRKWLSVQFDPAGIATDVRLISGFRNHESDTPETATD
;
A
#
# COMPACT_ATOMS: atom_id res chain seq x y z
N MET A 1 12.31 -9.68 20.00
CA MET A 1 12.67 -8.80 18.86
C MET A 1 12.43 -7.34 19.27
N ARG A 2 13.36 -6.43 18.95
CA ARG A 2 13.29 -5.00 19.28
C ARG A 2 12.45 -4.26 18.23
N THR A 3 11.69 -3.25 18.64
CA THR A 3 10.97 -2.35 17.74
C THR A 3 11.94 -1.26 17.24
N ILE A 4 11.99 -1.00 15.92
CA ILE A 4 12.96 -0.10 15.27
C ILE A 4 12.25 1.03 14.50
N TRP A 5 10.99 1.34 14.84
CA TRP A 5 10.23 2.37 14.13
C TRP A 5 10.51 3.77 14.68
N PRO A 6 10.35 4.82 13.86
CA PRO A 6 10.11 4.79 12.41
C PRO A 6 11.34 4.36 11.60
N ILE A 7 11.13 3.71 10.44
CA ILE A 7 12.22 3.25 9.55
C ILE A 7 12.51 4.27 8.45
N GLU A 8 13.71 4.19 7.85
CA GLU A 8 13.95 4.81 6.55
C GLU A 8 13.19 4.06 5.46
N ARG A 9 12.77 4.77 4.41
CA ARG A 9 12.17 4.12 3.24
C ARG A 9 13.21 3.18 2.61
N PRO A 10 12.87 1.91 2.32
CA PRO A 10 13.77 1.01 1.61
C PRO A 10 14.19 1.60 0.28
N ALA A 11 15.48 1.52 -0.05
CA ALA A 11 15.93 1.88 -1.39
C ALA A 11 15.43 0.85 -2.41
N ASN A 12 15.05 1.32 -3.60
CA ASN A 12 14.62 0.45 -4.69
C ASN A 12 15.70 -0.61 -4.99
N GLY A 13 15.27 -1.85 -5.20
CA GLY A 13 16.17 -2.97 -5.53
C GLY A 13 16.92 -3.60 -4.35
N THR A 14 16.68 -3.19 -3.10
CA THR A 14 17.33 -3.80 -1.91
C THR A 14 16.63 -5.06 -1.38
N LEU A 15 15.49 -5.41 -1.97
CA LEU A 15 14.66 -6.56 -1.62
C LEU A 15 14.47 -7.43 -2.86
N ALA A 16 14.64 -8.73 -2.69
CA ALA A 16 14.44 -9.72 -3.74
C ALA A 16 13.04 -10.30 -3.57
N PHE A 17 12.10 -9.89 -4.42
CA PHE A 17 10.74 -10.44 -4.39
C PHE A 17 10.79 -11.95 -4.67
N GLY A 18 9.78 -12.70 -4.24
CA GLY A 18 9.72 -14.15 -4.41
C GLY A 18 10.80 -14.95 -3.65
N LYS A 19 11.72 -14.28 -2.95
CA LYS A 19 12.80 -14.89 -2.18
C LYS A 19 12.85 -14.38 -0.74
N THR A 20 12.77 -13.06 -0.57
CA THR A 20 12.83 -12.45 0.76
C THR A 20 11.63 -12.89 1.59
N THR A 21 11.92 -13.42 2.78
CA THR A 21 10.92 -13.92 3.72
C THR A 21 10.43 -12.82 4.65
N GLN A 22 9.27 -13.04 5.27
CA GLN A 22 8.77 -12.18 6.34
C GLN A 22 9.73 -12.09 7.52
N ALA A 23 10.41 -13.20 7.86
CA ALA A 23 11.37 -13.24 8.95
C ALA A 23 12.58 -12.33 8.69
N GLU A 24 13.12 -12.32 7.47
CA GLU A 24 14.22 -11.43 7.07
C GLU A 24 13.80 -9.95 7.10
N ILE A 25 12.57 -9.64 6.69
CA ILE A 25 12.00 -8.28 6.83
C ILE A 25 11.91 -7.87 8.30
N MET A 26 11.47 -8.78 9.17
CA MET A 26 11.39 -8.52 10.61
C MET A 26 12.76 -8.42 11.29
N GLU A 27 13.75 -9.16 10.81
CA GLU A 27 15.14 -9.04 11.27
C GLU A 27 15.70 -7.66 10.89
N ARG A 28 15.43 -7.19 9.67
CA ARG A 28 15.93 -5.91 9.15
C ARG A 28 15.26 -4.70 9.78
N TYR A 29 13.94 -4.72 9.93
CA TYR A 29 13.15 -3.55 10.32
C TYR A 29 12.46 -3.67 11.70
N GLY A 30 12.64 -4.81 12.37
CA GLY A 30 11.96 -5.12 13.62
C GLY A 30 10.56 -5.69 13.41
N LYS A 31 9.83 -5.90 14.51
CA LYS A 31 8.39 -6.28 14.46
C LYS A 31 7.63 -5.26 13.60
N PRO A 32 6.57 -5.60 12.86
CA PRO A 32 5.70 -4.63 12.17
C PRO A 32 4.56 -4.12 13.06
N VAL A 33 3.97 -2.98 12.70
CA VAL A 33 2.71 -2.52 13.27
C VAL A 33 1.62 -3.47 12.80
N VAL A 34 0.87 -4.03 13.75
CA VAL A 34 -0.31 -4.83 13.43
C VAL A 34 -1.45 -3.88 13.16
N ASP A 35 -1.92 -3.87 11.92
CA ASP A 35 -3.04 -3.03 11.50
C ASP A 35 -3.97 -3.89 10.63
N PRO A 36 -5.04 -4.46 11.20
CA PRO A 36 -5.95 -5.35 10.48
C PRO A 36 -6.72 -4.62 9.39
N THR A 37 -6.67 -3.28 9.33
CA THR A 37 -7.32 -2.52 8.26
C THR A 37 -6.59 -2.70 6.93
N PHE A 38 -5.28 -3.01 6.93
CA PHE A 38 -4.49 -3.32 5.74
C PHE A 38 -4.66 -4.79 5.33
N ASP A 39 -5.90 -5.12 4.99
CA ASP A 39 -6.23 -6.29 4.20
C ASP A 39 -6.65 -5.83 2.80
N PHE A 40 -5.95 -6.33 1.77
CA PHE A 40 -6.20 -6.00 0.38
C PHE A 40 -7.02 -7.09 -0.31
N ASP A 41 -6.68 -8.36 -0.12
CA ASP A 41 -7.29 -9.47 -0.84
C ASP A 41 -7.70 -10.68 0.01
N GLY A 42 -7.55 -10.61 1.34
CA GLY A 42 -7.87 -11.68 2.30
C GLY A 42 -6.82 -12.79 2.36
N THR A 43 -5.85 -12.80 1.44
CA THR A 43 -4.82 -13.84 1.31
C THR A 43 -3.41 -13.30 1.50
N THR A 44 -3.19 -12.03 1.18
CA THR A 44 -1.94 -11.31 1.30
C THR A 44 -1.79 -10.81 2.72
N LYS A 45 -0.76 -11.29 3.41
CA LYS A 45 -0.39 -10.78 4.72
C LYS A 45 0.37 -9.46 4.55
N VAL A 46 -0.01 -8.45 5.32
CA VAL A 46 0.62 -7.13 5.25
C VAL A 46 1.45 -6.84 6.51
N CYS A 47 2.69 -6.42 6.32
CA CYS A 47 3.52 -5.84 7.39
C CYS A 47 3.64 -4.33 7.17
N LYS A 48 3.16 -3.55 8.13
CA LYS A 48 3.20 -2.09 8.11
C LYS A 48 4.34 -1.55 8.97
N TYR A 49 5.08 -0.59 8.42
CA TYR A 49 6.14 0.13 9.12
C TYR A 49 5.95 1.64 8.94
N PRO A 50 5.85 2.43 10.03
CA PRO A 50 5.88 3.89 9.94
C PRO A 50 7.22 4.35 9.36
N LEU A 51 7.16 5.30 8.43
CA LEU A 51 8.36 5.92 7.86
C LEU A 51 8.79 7.12 8.70
N LYS A 52 10.08 7.44 8.67
CA LYS A 52 10.57 8.70 9.23
C LYS A 52 9.92 9.87 8.49
N LYS A 53 9.65 10.93 9.23
CA LYS A 53 9.11 12.16 8.66
C LYS A 53 10.19 12.82 7.80
N HIS A 54 9.82 13.26 6.60
CA HIS A 54 10.72 14.06 5.77
C HIS A 54 10.81 15.49 6.32
N ASP A 55 12.01 16.00 6.54
CA ASP A 55 12.25 17.29 7.22
C ASP A 55 11.61 18.49 6.51
N ALA A 56 11.35 18.39 5.20
CA ALA A 56 10.76 19.45 4.39
C ALA A 56 9.22 19.56 4.47
N SER A 57 8.55 18.71 5.25
CA SER A 57 7.07 18.62 5.19
C SER A 57 6.33 19.86 5.76
N GLN A 58 5.45 20.44 4.95
CA GLN A 58 4.62 21.63 5.23
C GLN A 58 3.31 21.31 5.97
N GLY A 59 3.12 20.07 6.40
CA GLY A 59 1.86 19.61 7.00
C GLY A 59 1.15 18.60 6.11
N PRO A 60 -0.09 18.22 6.46
CA PRO A 60 -0.87 17.30 5.65
C PRO A 60 -1.26 17.90 4.30
N HIS A 61 -1.42 17.05 3.30
CA HIS A 61 -2.06 17.38 2.03
C HIS A 61 -3.52 17.85 2.27
N THR A 62 -4.16 18.46 1.26
CA THR A 62 -5.36 19.30 1.42
C THR A 62 -6.60 18.60 1.97
N GLY A 63 -7.04 19.00 3.17
CA GLY A 63 -8.32 18.56 3.78
C GLY A 63 -8.17 17.52 4.91
N GLU A 64 -6.94 17.06 5.14
CA GLU A 64 -6.57 16.10 6.17
C GLU A 64 -6.29 16.78 7.52
N ALA A 65 -6.59 16.07 8.62
CA ALA A 65 -6.24 16.57 9.95
C ALA A 65 -4.81 16.21 10.38
N TRP A 66 -4.33 15.05 9.93
CA TRP A 66 -3.00 14.55 10.26
C TRP A 66 -2.41 13.81 9.08
N ALA A 67 -1.19 14.21 8.72
CA ALA A 67 -0.43 13.53 7.69
C ALA A 67 0.01 12.16 8.21
N GLN A 68 -0.01 11.17 7.31
CA GLN A 68 0.46 9.83 7.58
C GLN A 68 1.43 9.41 6.48
N ASN A 69 2.42 8.60 6.83
CA ASN A 69 3.22 7.88 5.88
C ASN A 69 3.59 6.50 6.42
N GLY A 70 3.90 5.58 5.51
CA GLY A 70 4.24 4.21 5.89
C GLY A 70 4.73 3.40 4.71
N GLN A 71 5.48 2.35 5.02
CA GLN A 71 5.88 1.30 4.10
C GLN A 71 5.08 0.04 4.43
N LEU A 72 4.48 -0.55 3.41
CA LEU A 72 3.87 -1.87 3.48
C LEU A 72 4.74 -2.87 2.72
N PHE A 73 4.86 -4.06 3.31
CA PHE A 73 5.40 -5.24 2.65
C PHE A 73 4.28 -6.28 2.57
N LEU A 74 4.08 -6.83 1.37
CA LEU A 74 3.01 -7.75 1.01
C LEU A 74 3.59 -9.16 0.90
N PHE A 75 2.99 -10.12 1.61
CA PHE A 75 3.49 -11.49 1.66
C PHE A 75 2.41 -12.49 1.26
N GLU A 76 2.82 -13.45 0.44
CA GLU A 76 2.07 -14.67 0.15
C GLU A 76 2.93 -15.85 0.60
N ASN A 77 2.38 -16.78 1.38
CA ASN A 77 3.12 -17.90 1.96
C ASN A 77 4.43 -17.49 2.67
N GLU A 78 4.39 -16.36 3.41
CA GLU A 78 5.54 -15.76 4.12
C GLU A 78 6.68 -15.23 3.21
N ILE A 79 6.47 -15.17 1.90
CA ILE A 79 7.42 -14.65 0.92
C ILE A 79 6.94 -13.29 0.41
N LEU A 80 7.88 -12.35 0.30
CA LEU A 80 7.64 -10.99 -0.17
C LEU A 80 7.24 -11.02 -1.64
N VAL A 81 6.00 -10.61 -1.93
CA VAL A 81 5.48 -10.50 -3.30
C VAL A 81 5.30 -9.05 -3.74
N GLY A 82 5.28 -8.09 -2.82
CA GLY A 82 5.11 -6.69 -3.17
C GLY A 82 5.52 -5.75 -2.05
N GLU A 83 5.74 -4.50 -2.43
CA GLU A 83 6.02 -3.40 -1.52
C GLU A 83 5.29 -2.16 -2.01
N VAL A 84 4.72 -1.39 -1.09
CA VAL A 84 4.06 -0.13 -1.43
C VAL A 84 4.21 0.85 -0.28
N TYR A 85 4.59 2.08 -0.58
CA TYR A 85 4.57 3.16 0.41
C TYR A 85 3.35 4.05 0.18
N TYR A 86 3.00 4.81 1.20
CA TYR A 86 1.99 5.84 1.12
C TYR A 86 2.44 7.08 1.88
N SER A 87 1.93 8.24 1.43
CA SER A 87 2.09 9.50 2.13
C SER A 87 0.88 10.41 1.90
N SER A 88 0.52 11.16 2.94
CA SER A 88 -0.40 12.29 2.89
C SER A 88 0.27 13.58 3.39
N TRP A 89 1.60 13.67 3.29
CA TRP A 89 2.31 14.94 3.45
C TRP A 89 2.34 15.68 2.12
N GLU A 90 2.13 17.00 2.12
CA GLU A 90 2.11 17.81 0.90
C GLU A 90 3.37 17.69 0.03
N ALA A 91 4.52 17.41 0.64
CA ALA A 91 5.80 17.34 -0.07
C ALA A 91 6.00 16.05 -0.88
N ASP A 92 5.32 14.96 -0.53
CA ASP A 92 5.56 13.63 -1.11
C ASP A 92 4.29 12.75 -1.14
N ASP A 93 3.11 13.37 -1.20
CA ASP A 93 1.85 12.64 -1.18
C ASP A 93 1.75 11.64 -2.34
N THR A 94 0.97 10.59 -2.09
CA THR A 94 0.76 9.51 -3.04
C THR A 94 -0.68 9.48 -3.53
N ASP A 95 -1.42 10.59 -3.41
CA ASP A 95 -2.81 10.62 -3.85
C ASP A 95 -2.89 10.45 -5.37
N PHE A 96 -3.88 9.70 -5.80
CA PHE A 96 -4.14 9.46 -7.22
C PHE A 96 -5.62 9.60 -7.53
N ASP A 97 -5.89 9.90 -8.80
CA ASP A 97 -7.25 9.97 -9.31
C ASP A 97 -7.80 8.56 -9.53
N GLU A 98 -8.47 8.05 -8.50
CA GLU A 98 -9.05 6.71 -8.52
C GLU A 98 -10.15 6.54 -9.57
N LEU A 99 -10.77 7.62 -10.07
CA LEU A 99 -11.81 7.51 -11.10
C LEU A 99 -11.25 6.97 -12.40
N LYS A 100 -9.97 7.26 -12.68
CA LYS A 100 -9.25 6.71 -13.85
C LYS A 100 -8.99 5.22 -13.75
N SER A 101 -9.14 4.59 -12.57
CA SER A 101 -8.99 3.13 -12.48
C SER A 101 -10.05 2.39 -13.31
N ALA A 102 -11.22 3.02 -13.53
CA ALA A 102 -12.27 2.47 -14.38
C ALA A 102 -11.90 2.43 -15.88
N GLU A 103 -10.87 3.18 -16.28
CA GLU A 103 -10.36 3.20 -17.66
C GLU A 103 -9.32 2.09 -17.90
N ILE A 104 -8.90 1.36 -16.86
CA ILE A 104 -7.97 0.23 -16.97
C ILE A 104 -8.77 -1.04 -17.34
N ILE A 105 -8.72 -1.40 -18.62
CA ILE A 105 -9.45 -2.53 -19.19
C ILE A 105 -8.52 -3.75 -19.23
N LYS A 106 -8.91 -4.82 -18.52
CA LYS A 106 -8.22 -6.11 -18.55
C LYS A 106 -8.12 -6.65 -19.98
N GLY A 107 -6.95 -7.16 -20.36
CA GLY A 107 -6.64 -7.67 -21.69
C GLY A 107 -6.44 -6.59 -22.76
N GLN A 108 -6.46 -5.30 -22.40
CA GLN A 108 -6.30 -4.20 -23.37
C GLN A 108 -5.33 -3.12 -22.91
N THR A 109 -5.44 -2.65 -21.68
CA THR A 109 -4.64 -1.52 -21.19
C THR A 109 -3.21 -1.96 -20.92
N ALA A 110 -2.26 -1.30 -21.58
CA ALA A 110 -0.83 -1.52 -21.38
C ALA A 110 -0.31 -0.80 -20.14
N ARG A 111 0.77 -1.32 -19.54
CA ARG A 111 1.40 -0.76 -18.33
C ARG A 111 1.75 0.72 -18.44
N ASP A 112 2.32 1.14 -19.58
CA ASP A 112 2.70 2.54 -19.79
C ASP A 112 1.48 3.46 -19.90
N GLN A 113 0.33 2.94 -20.34
CA GLN A 113 -0.93 3.70 -20.33
C GLN A 113 -1.42 3.91 -18.90
N VAL A 114 -1.31 2.89 -18.03
CA VAL A 114 -1.66 3.03 -16.60
C VAL A 114 -0.81 4.12 -15.95
N LEU A 115 0.50 4.09 -16.18
CA LEU A 115 1.42 5.11 -15.67
C LEU A 115 1.14 6.50 -16.24
N ALA A 116 0.78 6.60 -17.52
CA ALA A 116 0.39 7.88 -18.13
C ALA A 116 -0.91 8.44 -17.54
N MET A 117 -1.87 7.58 -17.17
CA MET A 117 -3.15 8.00 -16.59
C MET A 117 -3.02 8.42 -15.13
N LEU A 118 -2.31 7.63 -14.33
CA LEU A 118 -2.27 7.74 -12.87
C LEU A 118 -0.99 8.39 -12.33
N GLY A 119 0.03 8.54 -13.15
CA GLY A 119 1.36 8.95 -12.71
C GLY A 119 2.20 7.77 -12.20
N PRO A 120 3.34 8.05 -11.54
CA PRO A 120 4.19 7.00 -10.99
C PRO A 120 3.48 6.24 -9.87
N SER A 121 3.67 4.93 -9.82
CA SER A 121 3.15 4.11 -8.73
C SER A 121 3.92 4.35 -7.43
N SER A 122 3.25 4.15 -6.29
CA SER A 122 3.89 4.22 -4.97
C SER A 122 4.45 2.87 -4.52
N GLY A 123 4.39 1.85 -5.38
CA GLY A 123 4.87 0.52 -5.10
C GLY A 123 4.86 -0.39 -6.31
N ARG A 124 5.29 -1.63 -6.07
CA ARG A 124 5.41 -2.68 -7.07
C ARG A 124 5.06 -4.05 -6.46
N LYS A 125 4.54 -4.94 -7.31
CA LYS A 125 4.16 -6.32 -6.95
C LYS A 125 4.59 -7.27 -8.05
N LEU A 126 4.98 -8.49 -7.68
CA LEU A 126 5.23 -9.56 -8.64
C LEU A 126 3.95 -9.95 -9.36
N CYS A 127 4.05 -9.99 -10.68
CA CYS A 127 3.08 -10.58 -11.58
C CYS A 127 3.53 -11.99 -12.01
N PRO A 128 2.60 -12.85 -12.48
CA PRO A 128 2.95 -14.14 -13.04
C PRO A 128 3.96 -14.02 -14.20
N GLY A 129 5.12 -14.66 -14.04
CA GLY A 129 6.18 -14.66 -15.05
C GLY A 129 7.19 -13.52 -14.94
N ASP A 130 7.06 -12.63 -13.95
CA ASP A 130 8.04 -11.58 -13.69
C ASP A 130 9.41 -12.14 -13.29
N ASP A 131 10.45 -11.38 -13.63
CA ASP A 131 11.74 -11.50 -12.95
C ASP A 131 11.57 -11.00 -11.50
N PRO A 132 11.92 -11.81 -10.48
CA PRO A 132 11.80 -11.39 -9.09
C PRO A 132 12.62 -10.14 -8.70
N GLU A 133 13.63 -9.76 -9.49
CA GLU A 133 14.40 -8.53 -9.30
C GLU A 133 13.75 -7.31 -9.98
N ASN A 134 12.84 -7.54 -10.93
CA ASN A 134 12.17 -6.51 -11.71
C ASN A 134 10.65 -6.76 -11.83
N PRO A 135 9.90 -6.70 -10.71
CA PRO A 135 8.45 -6.86 -10.72
C PRO A 135 7.80 -5.76 -11.57
N THR A 136 6.84 -6.15 -12.39
CA THR A 136 6.16 -5.27 -13.34
C THR A 136 4.84 -4.72 -12.80
N GLY A 137 4.24 -5.40 -11.82
CA GLY A 137 2.98 -5.00 -11.19
C GLY A 137 3.09 -3.64 -10.52
N LEU A 138 1.99 -2.88 -10.56
CA LEU A 138 1.93 -1.52 -10.04
C LEU A 138 1.01 -1.49 -8.81
N GLU A 139 1.52 -0.89 -7.73
CA GLU A 139 0.76 -0.63 -6.51
C GLU A 139 0.65 0.88 -6.29
N TYR A 140 -0.57 1.38 -6.14
CA TYR A 140 -0.86 2.75 -5.74
C TYR A 140 -1.58 2.72 -4.40
N LEU A 141 -1.05 3.46 -3.44
CA LEU A 141 -1.64 3.53 -2.11
C LEU A 141 -1.56 4.95 -1.59
N TYR A 142 -2.71 5.47 -1.18
CA TYR A 142 -2.83 6.71 -0.45
C TYR A 142 -3.64 6.45 0.82
N VAL A 143 -3.16 7.01 1.93
CA VAL A 143 -3.80 6.90 3.23
C VAL A 143 -3.74 8.25 3.91
N SER A 144 -4.89 8.72 4.37
CA SER A 144 -5.02 9.94 5.15
C SER A 144 -5.92 9.74 6.35
N ARG A 145 -5.70 10.55 7.39
CA ARG A 145 -6.64 10.66 8.50
C ARG A 145 -7.47 11.92 8.38
N ARG A 146 -8.77 11.74 8.19
CA ARG A 146 -9.73 12.84 8.18
C ARG A 146 -10.28 13.07 9.58
N ARG A 147 -10.45 14.34 9.94
CA ARG A 147 -11.03 14.72 11.24
C ARG A 147 -12.49 14.29 11.29
N GLN A 148 -12.87 13.57 12.33
CA GLN A 148 -14.28 13.36 12.67
C GLN A 148 -14.70 14.28 13.82
N SER A 149 -13.80 14.50 14.79
CA SER A 149 -14.03 15.40 15.92
C SER A 149 -12.73 16.07 16.38
N ALA A 150 -12.78 16.84 17.46
CA ALA A 150 -11.58 17.47 18.03
C ALA A 150 -10.48 16.44 18.38
N VAL A 151 -10.87 15.23 18.78
CA VAL A 151 -10.00 14.17 19.33
C VAL A 151 -10.07 12.85 18.56
N SER A 152 -10.95 12.73 17.55
CA SER A 152 -11.10 11.53 16.74
C SER A 152 -10.99 11.81 15.25
N GLY A 153 -10.57 10.80 14.50
CA GLY A 153 -10.54 10.79 13.04
C GLY A 153 -10.67 9.39 12.51
N HIS A 154 -10.99 9.30 11.22
CA HIS A 154 -11.07 8.04 10.49
C HIS A 154 -9.99 7.99 9.43
N ASP A 155 -9.44 6.80 9.23
CA ASP A 155 -8.50 6.58 8.15
C ASP A 155 -9.30 6.37 6.85
N PHE A 156 -9.00 7.21 5.87
CA PHE A 156 -9.43 7.09 4.50
C PHE A 156 -8.29 6.49 3.69
N ARG A 157 -8.62 5.54 2.81
CA ARG A 157 -7.62 4.88 1.97
C ARG A 157 -8.11 4.75 0.54
N LYS A 158 -7.18 4.93 -0.39
CA LYS A 158 -7.27 4.49 -1.79
C LYS A 158 -6.14 3.49 -2.05
N TRP A 159 -6.45 2.27 -2.46
CA TRP A 159 -5.45 1.26 -2.80
C TRP A 159 -5.83 0.59 -4.12
N LEU A 160 -5.01 0.81 -5.15
CA LEU A 160 -5.13 0.18 -6.45
C LEU A 160 -3.93 -0.75 -6.70
N SER A 161 -4.20 -2.01 -6.99
CA SER A 161 -3.22 -2.98 -7.50
C SER A 161 -3.54 -3.32 -8.95
N VAL A 162 -2.52 -3.30 -9.80
CA VAL A 162 -2.63 -3.67 -11.22
C VAL A 162 -1.56 -4.70 -11.54
N GLN A 163 -1.99 -5.85 -12.05
CA GLN A 163 -1.11 -6.91 -12.53
C GLN A 163 -1.08 -6.95 -14.04
N PHE A 164 0.03 -7.37 -14.61
CA PHE A 164 0.26 -7.45 -16.05
C PHE A 164 0.68 -8.86 -16.46
N ASP A 165 0.46 -9.20 -17.72
CA ASP A 165 1.08 -10.36 -18.35
C ASP A 165 2.51 -10.03 -18.83
N PRO A 166 3.27 -11.02 -19.35
CA PRO A 166 4.60 -10.76 -19.91
C PRO A 166 4.64 -9.82 -21.12
N ALA A 167 3.50 -9.56 -21.77
CA ALA A 167 3.38 -8.56 -22.84
C ALA A 167 3.10 -7.14 -22.31
N GLY A 168 2.99 -6.98 -20.98
CA GLY A 168 2.73 -5.71 -20.33
C GLY A 168 1.28 -5.28 -20.39
N ILE A 169 0.33 -6.21 -20.61
CA ILE A 169 -1.10 -5.95 -20.68
C ILE A 169 -1.77 -6.30 -19.35
N ALA A 170 -2.65 -5.43 -18.88
CA ALA A 170 -3.32 -5.59 -17.59
C ALA A 170 -4.14 -6.88 -17.54
N THR A 171 -3.90 -7.74 -16.56
CA THR A 171 -4.60 -9.02 -16.34
C THR A 171 -5.51 -8.98 -15.12
N ASP A 172 -5.10 -8.24 -14.09
CA ASP A 172 -5.91 -7.99 -12.91
C ASP A 172 -5.85 -6.52 -12.48
N VAL A 173 -6.98 -6.02 -11.99
CA VAL A 173 -7.16 -4.63 -11.56
C VAL A 173 -8.08 -4.68 -10.35
N ARG A 174 -7.60 -4.19 -9.21
CA ARG A 174 -8.36 -4.18 -7.96
C ARG A 174 -8.19 -2.85 -7.25
N LEU A 175 -9.31 -2.13 -7.08
CA LEU A 175 -9.39 -0.90 -6.30
C LEU A 175 -10.14 -1.16 -5.00
N ILE A 176 -9.59 -0.68 -3.88
CA ILE A 176 -10.29 -0.51 -2.62
C ILE A 176 -10.20 0.96 -2.24
N SER A 177 -11.35 1.63 -2.15
CA SER A 177 -11.45 3.01 -1.71
C SER A 177 -12.53 3.19 -0.65
N GLY A 178 -12.25 4.01 0.37
CA GLY A 178 -13.23 4.38 1.37
C GLY A 178 -12.65 4.59 2.77
N PHE A 179 -13.56 4.90 3.70
CA PHE A 179 -13.25 4.97 5.12
C PHE A 179 -13.26 3.55 5.72
N ARG A 180 -12.28 3.24 6.56
CA ARG A 180 -12.30 2.05 7.41
C ARG A 180 -12.59 2.50 8.84
N ASN A 181 -13.72 2.06 9.39
CA ASN A 181 -14.01 2.25 10.81
C ASN A 181 -13.12 1.31 11.62
N HIS A 182 -12.56 1.80 12.73
CA HIS A 182 -11.85 0.98 13.72
C HIS A 182 -12.82 0.27 14.69
N GLU A 183 -14.13 0.24 14.41
CA GLU A 183 -15.07 -0.51 15.21
C GLU A 183 -14.86 -2.00 14.97
N SER A 184 -14.40 -2.67 16.02
CA SER A 184 -14.46 -4.11 16.22
C SER A 184 -15.76 -4.68 15.68
N ASP A 185 -15.66 -5.57 14.69
CA ASP A 185 -16.65 -6.63 14.45
C ASP A 185 -16.74 -7.46 15.74
N THR A 186 -17.55 -6.98 16.68
CA THR A 186 -18.12 -7.83 17.71
C THR A 186 -19.28 -8.52 17.00
N PRO A 187 -19.24 -9.85 16.79
CA PRO A 187 -20.40 -10.54 16.25
C PRO A 187 -21.54 -10.28 17.22
N GLU A 188 -22.62 -9.70 16.69
CA GLU A 188 -23.87 -9.51 17.39
C GLU A 188 -24.32 -10.90 17.86
N THR A 189 -24.10 -11.18 19.15
CA THR A 189 -24.64 -12.39 19.78
C THR A 189 -26.15 -12.24 19.75
N ALA A 190 -26.77 -12.88 18.76
CA ALA A 190 -28.18 -13.21 18.78
C ALA A 190 -28.47 -13.88 20.12
N THR A 191 -29.21 -13.16 20.96
CA THR A 191 -29.78 -13.71 22.19
C THR A 191 -31.19 -14.12 21.82
N ASP A 192 -31.43 -15.43 21.79
CA ASP A 192 -32.78 -16.02 21.86
C ASP A 192 -33.39 -15.81 23.26
#